data_AF-A0A952MSP7-F1
#
_entry.id   AF-A0A952MSP7-F1
#
_cell.length_a   1.000
_cell.length_b   1.000
_cell.length_c   1.000
_cell.angle_alpha   90.00
_cell.angle_beta   90.00
_cell.angle_gamma   90.00
#
_symmetry.space_group_name_H-M   'P 1'
#
loop_
_entity.id
_entity.type
_entity.pdbx_description
1 polymer ?
#
loop_
_entity_poly.entity_id
_entity_poly.type
_entity_poly.pdbx_seq_one_letter_code
_entity_poly.pdbx_strand_id
1 'polypeptide(L)'
;MSGIWLKYIVAGILLFSLSSAYGQLKKGRSKKVNYEEVDLEEMIKRYFGKSPSAINSLEGIYSVSAVITKTSRPFLSGHDRTKVIDRKDNYARVAILKDWPGSKRDFIEVSMSYHVANKYPIVGEFSYLTDDRGFTYKHLEPDGSKITFTMLHNQSDLMEGRYTFMEKRKTISYKLSYLKIYPRAQEESVRN
;
A
#
# COMPACT_ATOMS: atom_id res chain seq x y z
N MET A 1 -19.06 -33.45 -11.93
CA MET A 1 -18.85 -32.31 -10.99
C MET A 1 -18.06 -31.21 -11.70
N SER A 2 -18.64 -30.60 -12.74
CA SER A 2 -19.32 -29.29 -12.74
C SER A 2 -18.41 -28.08 -12.46
N GLY A 3 -17.61 -27.70 -13.46
CA GLY A 3 -17.63 -26.43 -14.23
C GLY A 3 -17.87 -25.05 -13.59
N ILE A 4 -18.22 -24.96 -12.30
CA ILE A 4 -18.61 -23.71 -11.64
C ILE A 4 -17.39 -23.01 -11.02
N TRP A 5 -16.40 -23.77 -10.52
CA TRP A 5 -15.20 -23.23 -9.87
C TRP A 5 -14.20 -22.58 -10.84
N LEU A 6 -14.17 -23.01 -12.10
CA LEU A 6 -13.22 -22.47 -13.08
C LEU A 6 -13.64 -21.08 -13.59
N LYS A 7 -14.94 -20.74 -13.52
CA LYS A 7 -15.45 -19.41 -13.89
C LYS A 7 -15.10 -18.32 -12.86
N TYR A 8 -14.99 -18.66 -11.58
CA TYR A 8 -14.59 -17.72 -10.54
C TYR A 8 -13.08 -17.41 -10.52
N ILE A 9 -12.25 -18.35 -11.02
CA ILE A 9 -10.78 -18.21 -10.98
C ILE A 9 -10.25 -17.34 -12.13
N VAL A 10 -10.92 -17.35 -13.29
CA VAL A 10 -10.62 -16.40 -14.38
C VAL A 10 -11.18 -15.01 -14.05
N ALA A 11 -12.29 -14.92 -13.31
CA ALA A 11 -12.82 -13.65 -12.81
C ALA A 11 -11.89 -12.98 -11.77
N GLY A 12 -11.26 -13.74 -10.86
CA GLY A 12 -10.34 -13.19 -9.86
C GLY A 12 -9.06 -12.56 -10.44
N ILE A 13 -8.57 -13.08 -11.57
CA ILE A 13 -7.35 -12.59 -12.22
C ILE A 13 -7.65 -11.43 -13.18
N LEU A 14 -8.86 -11.38 -13.77
CA LEU A 14 -9.30 -10.23 -14.58
C LEU A 14 -9.81 -9.04 -13.74
N LEU A 15 -10.19 -9.25 -12.48
CA LEU A 15 -10.62 -8.17 -11.58
C LEU A 15 -9.48 -7.30 -11.06
N PHE A 16 -8.23 -7.80 -11.07
CA PHE A 16 -7.05 -6.99 -10.70
C PHE A 16 -6.56 -6.09 -11.85
N SER A 17 -6.89 -6.43 -13.10
CA SER A 17 -6.61 -5.63 -14.31
C SER A 17 -7.71 -4.62 -14.64
N LEU A 18 -8.88 -4.74 -14.00
CA LEU A 18 -9.99 -3.81 -14.17
C LEU A 18 -9.97 -2.68 -13.14
N SER A 19 -9.25 -2.75 -12.02
CA SER A 19 -9.27 -1.68 -11.01
C SER A 19 -8.61 -0.37 -11.45
N SER A 20 -7.77 -0.39 -12.50
CA SER A 20 -7.24 0.84 -13.13
C SER A 20 -8.14 1.41 -14.23
N ALA A 21 -9.19 0.68 -14.68
CA ALA A 21 -10.15 1.13 -15.69
C ALA A 21 -11.62 1.18 -15.21
N TYR A 22 -11.94 0.64 -14.03
CA TYR A 22 -13.29 0.63 -13.44
C TYR A 22 -13.63 1.85 -12.60
N GLY A 23 -12.72 2.80 -12.43
CA GLY A 23 -13.05 4.12 -11.88
C GLY A 23 -14.09 4.88 -12.75
N GLN A 24 -14.31 4.47 -14.00
CA GLN A 24 -15.22 5.15 -14.93
C GLN A 24 -16.46 4.34 -15.36
N LEU A 25 -16.57 3.05 -15.05
CA LEU A 25 -17.67 2.21 -15.56
C LEU A 25 -18.15 1.16 -14.53
N LYS A 26 -18.95 1.58 -13.54
CA LYS A 26 -20.23 0.93 -13.14
C LYS A 26 -20.75 1.49 -11.81
N LYS A 27 -21.87 2.21 -11.91
CA LYS A 27 -22.90 2.27 -10.86
C LYS A 27 -23.42 0.84 -10.62
N GLY A 28 -22.80 0.11 -9.72
CA GLY A 28 -23.27 -1.21 -9.29
C GLY A 28 -22.81 -1.45 -7.87
N ARG A 29 -23.75 -1.27 -6.91
CA ARG A 29 -23.63 -1.50 -5.46
C ARG A 29 -22.27 -2.06 -5.01
N SER A 30 -21.27 -1.16 -4.93
CA SER A 30 -20.10 -1.41 -4.11
C SER A 30 -20.62 -1.61 -2.69
N LYS A 31 -20.29 -2.75 -2.07
CA LYS A 31 -20.46 -2.92 -0.63
C LYS A 31 -19.71 -1.74 -0.02
N LYS A 32 -20.43 -0.79 0.61
CA LYS A 32 -19.80 0.42 1.16
C LYS A 32 -18.71 -0.05 2.14
N VAL A 33 -17.47 0.07 1.71
CA VAL A 33 -16.32 -0.15 2.56
C VAL A 33 -16.27 1.07 3.46
N ASN A 34 -16.56 0.88 4.73
CA ASN A 34 -16.48 1.95 5.71
C ASN A 34 -15.01 2.05 6.13
N TYR A 35 -14.20 2.67 5.27
CA TYR A 35 -12.89 3.14 5.69
C TYR A 35 -13.07 4.19 6.79
N GLU A 36 -12.16 4.20 7.76
CA GLU A 36 -11.97 5.39 8.57
C GLU A 36 -11.52 6.51 7.62
N GLU A 37 -12.14 7.68 7.74
CA GLU A 37 -11.86 8.83 6.87
C GLU A 37 -11.28 9.95 7.72
N VAL A 38 -10.27 10.63 7.17
CA VAL A 38 -9.71 11.86 7.73
C VAL A 38 -10.18 13.01 6.86
N ASP A 39 -10.65 14.09 7.49
CA ASP A 39 -10.99 15.32 6.79
C ASP A 39 -9.80 16.29 6.70
N LEU A 40 -9.95 17.33 5.88
CA LEU A 40 -8.88 18.32 5.68
C LEU A 40 -8.52 19.06 6.99
N GLU A 41 -9.50 19.37 7.83
CA GLU A 41 -9.27 20.08 9.09
C GLU A 41 -8.43 19.21 10.03
N GLU A 42 -8.72 17.92 10.11
CA GLU A 42 -7.96 16.95 10.89
C GLU A 42 -6.53 16.78 10.35
N MET A 43 -6.35 16.72 9.02
CA MET A 43 -5.02 16.71 8.40
C MET A 43 -4.20 17.95 8.79
N ILE A 44 -4.84 19.13 8.74
CA ILE A 44 -4.20 20.40 9.11
C ILE A 44 -3.84 20.42 10.60
N LYS A 45 -4.76 19.99 11.48
CA LYS A 45 -4.49 19.89 12.93
C LYS A 45 -3.32 18.94 13.22
N ARG A 46 -3.24 17.80 12.53
CA ARG A 46 -2.11 16.87 12.63
C ARG A 46 -0.80 17.50 12.15
N TYR A 47 -0.84 18.37 11.15
CA TYR A 47 0.35 19.09 10.68
C TYR A 47 0.85 20.11 11.72
N PHE A 48 -0.04 20.97 12.22
CA PHE A 48 0.32 22.03 13.18
C PHE A 48 0.56 21.53 14.61
N GLY A 49 -0.01 20.38 14.98
CA GLY A 49 0.19 19.76 16.30
C GLY A 49 1.58 19.12 16.49
N LYS A 50 2.46 19.17 15.48
CA LYS A 50 3.81 18.60 15.56
C LYS A 50 4.77 19.57 16.23
N SER A 51 5.66 19.02 17.05
CA SER A 51 6.83 19.78 17.51
C SER A 51 7.74 20.10 16.31
N PRO A 52 8.27 21.34 16.18
CA PRO A 52 9.16 21.74 15.07
C PRO A 52 10.39 20.85 14.86
N SER A 53 10.80 20.11 15.89
CA SER A 53 11.97 19.23 15.89
C SER A 53 11.72 17.82 15.35
N ALA A 54 10.51 17.51 14.85
CA ALA A 54 10.11 16.13 14.57
C ALA A 54 9.43 15.95 13.19
N ILE A 55 10.07 16.42 12.11
CA ILE A 55 9.74 15.89 10.78
C ILE A 55 10.27 14.44 10.77
N ASN A 56 9.35 13.49 10.88
CA ASN A 56 9.70 12.09 10.87
C ASN A 56 10.07 11.66 9.45
N SER A 57 11.11 10.83 9.32
CA SER A 57 11.62 10.38 8.01
C SER A 57 10.59 9.60 7.18
N LEU A 58 9.55 9.03 7.80
CA LEU A 58 8.47 8.33 7.09
C LEU A 58 7.34 9.25 6.62
N GLU A 59 7.19 10.44 7.21
CA GLU A 59 6.11 11.33 6.80
C GLU A 59 6.38 11.94 5.43
N GLY A 60 5.32 12.02 4.62
CA GLY A 60 5.42 12.56 3.28
C GLY A 60 4.35 12.06 2.34
N ILE A 61 4.44 12.51 1.10
CA ILE A 61 3.62 12.06 -0.02
C ILE A 61 4.46 11.07 -0.83
N TYR A 62 3.85 9.94 -1.18
CA TYR A 62 4.50 8.84 -1.86
C TYR A 62 3.77 8.47 -3.15
N SER A 63 4.56 8.06 -4.15
CA SER A 63 4.08 7.29 -5.30
C SER A 63 4.30 5.81 -5.03
N VAL A 64 3.24 5.00 -5.21
CA VAL A 64 3.26 3.57 -4.86
C VAL A 64 3.29 2.72 -6.12
N SER A 65 4.17 1.73 -6.11
CA SER A 65 4.29 0.71 -7.16
C SER A 65 4.25 -0.70 -6.57
N ALA A 66 3.79 -1.67 -7.35
CA ALA A 66 3.71 -3.06 -6.95
C ALA A 66 4.24 -4.00 -8.04
N VAL A 67 4.98 -5.02 -7.64
CA VAL A 67 5.39 -6.14 -8.51
C VAL A 67 4.97 -7.44 -7.85
N ILE A 68 4.16 -8.23 -8.57
CA ILE A 68 3.70 -9.53 -8.11
C ILE A 68 4.45 -10.60 -8.89
N THR A 69 5.11 -11.49 -8.16
CA THR A 69 5.87 -12.59 -8.73
C THR A 69 5.32 -13.92 -8.26
N LYS A 70 5.50 -14.93 -9.10
CA LYS A 70 5.11 -16.30 -8.85
C LYS A 70 6.30 -17.21 -9.07
N THR A 71 6.66 -17.94 -8.03
CA THR A 71 7.71 -18.94 -8.05
C THR A 71 7.08 -20.33 -8.00
N SER A 72 7.52 -21.21 -8.90
CA SER A 72 7.07 -22.60 -8.93
C SER A 72 8.16 -23.49 -9.48
N ARG A 73 8.16 -24.77 -9.08
CA ARG A 73 9.09 -25.79 -9.59
C ARG A 73 8.41 -26.62 -10.68
N PRO A 74 8.77 -26.47 -11.98
CA PRO A 74 8.31 -27.36 -13.03
C PRO A 74 8.74 -28.81 -12.75
N PHE A 75 7.89 -29.76 -13.13
CA PHE A 75 8.08 -31.20 -12.84
C PHE A 75 9.37 -31.80 -13.45
N LEU A 76 9.99 -31.12 -14.43
CA LEU A 76 11.14 -31.63 -15.17
C LEU A 76 12.42 -30.78 -15.05
N SER A 77 12.36 -29.56 -14.51
CA SER A 77 13.50 -28.63 -14.60
C SER A 77 14.45 -28.65 -13.41
N GLY A 78 14.13 -29.37 -12.32
CA GLY A 78 14.95 -29.43 -11.11
C GLY A 78 15.08 -28.11 -10.33
N HIS A 79 14.84 -26.96 -10.97
CA HIS A 79 15.02 -25.61 -10.44
C HIS A 79 13.71 -24.83 -10.35
N ASP A 80 13.66 -23.91 -9.38
CA ASP A 80 12.56 -22.97 -9.24
C ASP A 80 12.56 -21.95 -10.37
N ARG A 81 11.37 -21.66 -10.91
CA ARG A 81 11.16 -20.64 -11.93
C ARG A 81 10.28 -19.53 -11.36
N THR A 82 10.82 -18.32 -11.35
CA THR A 82 10.12 -17.09 -10.97
C THR A 82 9.62 -16.37 -12.22
N LYS A 83 8.35 -15.94 -12.23
CA LYS A 83 7.76 -15.12 -13.28
C LYS A 83 7.04 -13.93 -12.66
N VAL A 84 7.20 -12.74 -13.24
CA VAL A 84 6.34 -11.58 -12.93
C VAL A 84 4.96 -11.85 -13.51
N ILE A 85 3.94 -11.87 -12.65
CA ILE A 85 2.55 -12.14 -13.04
C ILE A 85 1.71 -10.88 -13.10
N ASP A 86 2.12 -9.81 -12.41
CA ASP A 86 1.52 -8.49 -12.50
C ASP A 86 2.55 -7.42 -12.12
N ARG A 87 2.40 -6.22 -12.68
CA ARG A 87 3.19 -5.04 -12.37
C ARG A 87 2.31 -3.81 -12.48
N LYS A 88 2.31 -3.00 -11.42
CA LYS A 88 1.56 -1.75 -11.32
C LYS A 88 2.54 -0.65 -10.94
N ASP A 89 2.96 0.13 -11.93
CA ASP A 89 3.90 1.23 -11.72
C ASP A 89 3.12 2.52 -11.40
N ASN A 90 3.52 3.22 -10.33
CA ASN A 90 2.94 4.49 -9.87
C ASN A 90 1.39 4.50 -9.81
N TYR A 91 0.79 3.39 -9.38
CA TYR A 91 -0.65 3.17 -9.49
C TYR A 91 -1.47 3.94 -8.44
N ALA A 92 -0.81 4.41 -7.37
CA ALA A 92 -1.45 5.18 -6.32
C ALA A 92 -0.54 6.29 -5.80
N ARG A 93 -1.19 7.35 -5.33
CA ARG A 93 -0.56 8.42 -4.55
C ARG A 93 -1.19 8.45 -3.16
N VAL A 94 -0.34 8.47 -2.15
CA VAL A 94 -0.74 8.39 -0.75
C VAL A 94 0.04 9.37 0.10
N ALA A 95 -0.54 9.81 1.20
CA ALA A 95 0.15 10.55 2.25
C ALA A 95 0.33 9.64 3.46
N ILE A 96 1.56 9.59 3.99
CA ILE A 96 1.84 8.94 5.28
C ILE A 96 1.96 10.04 6.32
N LEU A 97 1.13 9.95 7.36
CA LEU A 97 1.02 10.95 8.41
C LEU A 97 1.12 10.27 9.77
N LYS A 98 1.81 10.92 10.72
CA LYS A 98 1.83 10.50 12.12
C LYS A 98 0.40 10.52 12.67
N ASP A 99 0.08 9.49 13.44
CA ASP A 99 -1.23 9.41 14.08
C ASP A 99 -1.31 10.21 15.39
N TRP A 100 -2.52 10.39 15.92
CA TRP A 100 -2.74 11.12 17.16
C TRP A 100 -1.97 10.51 18.34
N PRO A 101 -1.44 11.34 19.26
CA PRO A 101 -0.87 10.85 20.52
C PRO A 101 -1.89 9.98 21.26
N GLY A 102 -1.48 8.76 21.63
CA GLY A 102 -2.34 7.78 22.31
C GLY A 102 -3.04 6.78 21.38
N SER A 103 -2.85 6.88 20.07
CA SER A 103 -3.28 5.85 19.12
C SER A 103 -2.45 4.56 19.26
N LYS A 104 -3.02 3.44 18.81
CA LYS A 104 -2.33 2.13 18.73
C LYS A 104 -1.40 2.00 17.51
N ARG A 105 -1.48 2.96 16.57
CA ARG A 105 -0.69 3.01 15.33
C ARG A 105 0.21 4.24 15.37
N ASP A 106 1.39 4.13 14.77
CA ASP A 106 2.36 5.23 14.75
C ASP A 106 2.05 6.19 13.59
N PHE A 107 1.67 5.63 12.43
CA PHE A 107 1.30 6.39 11.25
C PHE A 107 0.08 5.79 10.54
N ILE A 108 -0.58 6.64 9.77
CA ILE A 108 -1.68 6.29 8.87
C ILE A 108 -1.27 6.55 7.42
N GLU A 109 -1.72 5.68 6.53
CA GLU A 109 -1.68 5.89 5.09
C GLU A 109 -3.03 6.37 4.61
N VAL A 110 -3.03 7.54 4.00
CA VAL A 110 -4.22 8.21 3.50
C VAL A 110 -4.17 8.22 1.97
N SER A 111 -5.20 7.68 1.32
CA SER A 111 -5.27 7.70 -0.14
C SER A 111 -5.59 9.11 -0.64
N MET A 112 -4.72 9.67 -1.48
CA MET A 112 -4.94 10.96 -2.13
C MET A 112 -5.67 10.84 -3.47
N SER A 113 -5.98 9.60 -3.90
CA SER A 113 -6.56 9.32 -5.21
C SER A 113 -8.10 9.22 -5.16
N TYR A 114 -8.71 9.55 -4.02
CA TYR A 114 -10.15 9.42 -3.82
C TYR A 114 -10.94 10.59 -4.42
N HIS A 115 -12.06 10.29 -5.08
CA HIS A 115 -12.83 11.27 -5.87
C HIS A 115 -13.66 12.26 -5.03
N VAL A 116 -13.69 12.12 -3.71
CA VAL A 116 -14.42 13.03 -2.81
C VAL A 116 -13.44 14.01 -2.20
N ALA A 117 -13.53 15.27 -2.62
CA ALA A 117 -12.51 16.31 -2.38
C ALA A 117 -12.19 16.62 -0.91
N ASN A 118 -12.99 16.16 0.06
CA ASN A 118 -12.88 16.56 1.46
C ASN A 118 -12.79 15.38 2.45
N LYS A 119 -12.71 14.15 1.94
CA LYS A 119 -12.66 12.95 2.78
C LYS A 119 -11.67 11.97 2.21
N TYR A 120 -10.65 11.68 2.99
CA TYR A 120 -9.56 10.84 2.56
C TYR A 120 -9.55 9.54 3.36
N PRO A 121 -9.71 8.38 2.71
CA PRO A 121 -9.78 7.11 3.42
C PRO A 121 -8.40 6.70 3.92
N ILE A 122 -8.35 6.22 5.16
CA ILE A 122 -7.21 5.53 5.73
C ILE A 122 -7.19 4.11 5.13
N VAL A 123 -6.18 3.85 4.30
CA VAL A 123 -6.03 2.59 3.56
C VAL A 123 -4.91 1.72 4.14
N GLY A 124 -4.19 2.22 5.12
CA GLY A 124 -3.17 1.44 5.81
C GLY A 124 -2.63 2.09 7.07
N GLU A 125 -1.86 1.30 7.81
CA GLU A 125 -1.31 1.66 9.11
C GLU A 125 0.17 1.24 9.14
N PHE A 126 1.04 2.12 9.63
CA PHE A 126 2.44 1.77 9.91
C PHE A 126 2.71 1.77 11.41
N SER A 127 3.51 0.80 11.83
CA SER A 127 4.07 0.73 13.18
C SER A 127 5.57 0.48 13.12
N TYR A 128 6.32 1.07 14.04
CA TYR A 128 7.74 0.80 14.17
C TYR A 128 8.02 -0.66 14.48
N LEU A 129 8.99 -1.22 13.77
CA LEU A 129 9.56 -2.53 14.08
C LEU A 129 10.96 -2.38 14.70
N THR A 130 11.81 -1.53 14.10
CA THR A 130 13.18 -1.26 14.58
C THR A 130 13.61 0.15 14.20
N ASP A 131 14.11 0.92 15.17
CA ASP A 131 14.81 2.22 15.09
C ASP A 131 14.74 2.93 13.72
N ASP A 132 13.56 3.46 13.39
CA ASP A 132 13.24 4.25 12.19
C ASP A 132 13.56 3.66 10.80
N ARG A 133 14.02 2.41 10.72
CA ARG A 133 14.42 1.76 9.44
C ARG A 133 13.53 0.60 9.04
N GLY A 134 12.82 0.02 10.00
CA GLY A 134 11.92 -1.12 9.79
C GLY A 134 10.53 -0.79 10.28
N PHE A 135 9.53 -1.08 9.44
CA PHE A 135 8.12 -0.83 9.74
C PHE A 135 7.28 -2.07 9.46
N THR A 136 6.28 -2.30 10.30
CA THR A 136 5.16 -3.17 9.97
C THR A 136 4.10 -2.34 9.28
N TYR A 137 3.76 -2.67 8.03
CA TYR A 137 2.69 -2.03 7.29
C TYR A 137 1.48 -2.96 7.21
N LYS A 138 0.31 -2.48 7.61
CA LYS A 138 -0.97 -3.20 7.47
C LYS A 138 -1.83 -2.48 6.44
N HIS A 139 -2.01 -3.09 5.28
CA HIS A 139 -2.91 -2.61 4.24
C HIS A 139 -4.35 -3.05 4.52
N LEU A 140 -5.31 -2.14 4.37
CA LEU A 140 -6.75 -2.38 4.51
C LEU A 140 -7.38 -2.59 3.13
N GLU A 141 -7.73 -3.83 2.81
CA GLU A 141 -8.38 -4.17 1.55
C GLU A 141 -9.84 -3.70 1.52
N PRO A 142 -10.43 -3.49 0.32
CA PRO A 142 -11.83 -3.11 0.19
C PRO A 142 -12.84 -4.09 0.83
N ASP A 143 -12.46 -5.35 1.01
CA ASP A 143 -13.32 -6.34 1.68
C ASP A 143 -13.22 -6.30 3.22
N GLY A 144 -12.38 -5.41 3.76
CA GLY A 144 -12.09 -5.28 5.18
C GLY A 144 -11.00 -6.22 5.69
N SER A 145 -10.46 -7.09 4.84
CA SER A 145 -9.30 -7.91 5.19
C SER A 145 -8.04 -7.05 5.31
N LYS A 146 -7.05 -7.57 6.05
CA LYS A 146 -5.79 -6.87 6.29
C LYS A 146 -4.63 -7.70 5.77
N ILE A 147 -3.74 -7.09 4.98
CA ILE A 147 -2.50 -7.71 4.52
C ILE A 147 -1.34 -7.00 5.20
N THR A 148 -0.47 -7.79 5.85
CA THR A 148 0.68 -7.24 6.60
C THR A 148 1.97 -7.43 5.82
N PHE A 149 2.70 -6.35 5.61
CA PHE A 149 4.01 -6.31 4.98
C PHE A 149 5.07 -5.92 6.01
N THR A 150 6.26 -6.46 5.85
CA THR A 150 7.46 -5.91 6.47
C THR A 150 8.09 -4.93 5.48
N MET A 151 8.20 -3.66 5.89
CA MET A 151 8.77 -2.59 5.09
C MET A 151 10.13 -2.19 5.63
N LEU A 152 11.06 -1.91 4.72
CA LEU A 152 12.39 -1.41 5.02
C LEU A 152 12.59 -0.07 4.31
N HIS A 153 13.09 0.91 5.06
CA HIS A 153 13.48 2.22 4.56
C HIS A 153 14.97 2.17 4.23
N ASN A 154 15.28 1.84 2.97
CA ASN A 154 16.65 1.54 2.52
C ASN A 154 17.42 2.79 2.07
N GLN A 155 16.70 3.83 1.62
CA GLN A 155 17.23 5.09 1.11
C GLN A 155 16.31 6.23 1.56
N SER A 156 16.79 7.48 1.55
CA SER A 156 16.05 8.66 2.02
C SER A 156 14.61 8.71 1.50
N ASP A 157 14.42 8.39 0.22
CA ASP A 157 13.14 8.54 -0.46
C ASP A 157 12.50 7.21 -0.88
N LEU A 158 13.11 6.05 -0.58
CA LEU A 158 12.58 4.76 -1.02
C LEU A 158 12.35 3.80 0.14
N MET A 159 11.09 3.40 0.30
CA MET A 159 10.68 2.32 1.20
C MET A 159 10.17 1.14 0.39
N GLU A 160 10.63 -0.06 0.72
CA GLU A 160 10.20 -1.28 0.04
C GLU A 160 9.70 -2.30 1.04
N GLY A 161 8.66 -3.04 0.70
CA GLY A 161 8.20 -4.14 1.52
C GLY A 161 7.82 -5.37 0.74
N ARG A 162 7.76 -6.48 1.45
CA ARG A 162 7.44 -7.78 0.87
C ARG A 162 6.38 -8.49 1.70
N TYR A 163 5.45 -9.13 0.99
CA TYR A 163 4.52 -10.11 1.53
C TYR A 163 4.58 -11.35 0.66
N THR A 164 4.67 -12.52 1.27
CA THR A 164 4.78 -13.78 0.52
C THR A 164 3.87 -14.82 1.16
N PHE A 165 3.14 -15.56 0.33
CA PHE A 165 2.33 -16.68 0.77
C PHE A 165 2.43 -17.86 -0.20
N MET A 166 2.08 -19.03 0.29
CA MET A 166 2.05 -20.26 -0.50
C MET A 166 0.63 -20.56 -0.98
N GLU A 167 0.49 -20.78 -2.27
CA GLU A 167 -0.71 -21.31 -2.88
C GLU A 167 -0.41 -22.70 -3.47
N LYS A 168 -0.79 -23.75 -2.75
CA LYS A 168 -0.44 -25.15 -3.08
C LYS A 168 1.07 -25.36 -3.15
N ARG A 169 1.63 -25.49 -4.36
CA ARG A 169 3.08 -25.66 -4.64
C ARG A 169 3.70 -24.44 -5.31
N LYS A 170 3.02 -23.30 -5.24
CA LYS A 170 3.46 -22.02 -5.83
C LYS A 170 3.65 -21.03 -4.70
N THR A 171 4.73 -20.27 -4.76
CA THR A 171 4.97 -19.14 -3.86
C THR A 171 4.59 -17.88 -4.61
N ILE A 172 3.67 -17.11 -4.05
CA ILE A 172 3.29 -15.79 -4.57
C ILE A 172 3.94 -14.74 -3.68
N SER A 173 4.69 -13.82 -4.28
CA SER A 173 5.37 -12.74 -3.58
C SER A 173 4.95 -11.39 -4.14
N TYR A 174 4.53 -10.52 -3.25
CA TYR A 174 4.18 -9.12 -3.49
C TYR A 174 5.35 -8.27 -3.02
N LYS A 175 5.87 -7.45 -3.92
CA LYS A 175 6.81 -6.38 -3.60
C LYS A 175 6.09 -5.05 -3.75
N LEU A 176 6.02 -4.27 -2.67
CA LEU A 176 5.56 -2.88 -2.69
C LEU A 176 6.77 -1.94 -2.64
N SER A 177 6.71 -0.86 -3.42
CA SER A 177 7.72 0.19 -3.43
C SER A 177 7.03 1.54 -3.28
N TYR A 178 7.47 2.31 -2.29
CA TYR A 178 6.99 3.64 -1.93
C TYR A 178 8.12 4.62 -2.20
N LEU A 179 7.96 5.43 -3.25
CA LEU A 179 8.89 6.50 -3.58
C LEU A 179 8.36 7.82 -3.02
N LYS A 180 9.05 8.42 -2.06
CA LYS A 180 8.73 9.73 -1.52
C LYS A 180 8.89 10.77 -2.62
N ILE A 181 7.81 11.50 -2.87
CA ILE A 181 7.78 12.59 -3.85
C ILE A 181 7.71 13.96 -3.17
N TYR A 182 7.41 14.01 -1.87
CA TYR A 182 7.45 15.22 -1.03
C TYR A 182 7.51 14.87 0.47
N PRO A 183 8.29 15.60 1.31
CA PRO A 183 9.38 16.48 0.88
C PRO A 183 10.46 15.63 0.19
N ARG A 184 11.13 16.17 -0.83
CA ARG A 184 12.27 15.46 -1.43
C ARG A 184 13.52 15.73 -0.60
N ALA A 185 14.40 14.74 -0.43
CA ALA A 185 15.66 14.91 0.30
C ALA A 185 16.51 16.13 -0.14
N GLN A 186 16.41 16.53 -1.41
CA GLN A 186 17.09 17.72 -1.97
C GLN A 186 16.50 19.06 -1.50
N GLU A 187 15.24 19.09 -1.04
CA GLU A 187 14.58 20.30 -0.54
C GLU A 187 14.86 20.55 0.95
N GLU A 188 15.24 19.51 1.70
CA GLU A 188 15.60 19.62 3.12
C GLU A 188 16.99 20.24 3.32
N SER A 189 17.94 20.05 2.40
CA SER A 189 19.28 20.66 2.48
C SER A 189 19.31 22.18 2.25
N VAL A 190 18.22 22.76 1.75
CA VAL A 190 18.11 24.21 1.49
C VAL A 190 17.42 24.94 2.66
N ARG A 191 16.80 24.20 3.59
CA ARG A 191 16.07 24.75 4.74
C ARG A 191 16.83 24.69 6.07
N ASN A 192 18.02 24.10 6.08
CA ASN A 192 18.93 24.05 7.23
C ASN A 192 20.06 25.08 7.08
#